data_AF-A0A538BEZ9-F1
#
_entry.id   AF-A0A538BEZ9-F1
#
_cell.length_a   1.000
_cell.length_b   1.000
_cell.length_c   1.000
_cell.angle_alpha   90.00
_cell.angle_beta   90.00
_cell.angle_gamma   90.00
#
_symmetry.space_group_name_H-M   'P 1'
#
loop_
_entity.id
_entity.type
_entity.pdbx_description
1 polymer ?
#
loop_
_entity_poly.entity_id
_entity_poly.type
_entity_poly.pdbx_seq_one_letter_code
_entity_poly.pdbx_strand_id
1 'polypeptide(L)'
;MEATFGRARQPPRLTRDRPERDRSEDGSSLGRRRRRPRERRELPCGLAALPAPPAPAPAPRRELAPTIVEFDLPREPFLRLIEANRMDQRIAEYETWADLKGYCVHSADPCGRLVLGLLRRADDPALVTASDDVCTGLQLVNFLQDVPRDLDLGRIYLPAEDRRRFGVAELSRANEPLRRLLAFESERAASLLEGGGRRLRAGLGGRIGRAVWLFARGGLAALEALEAADYDVFTRRPSPSRARLARAAVAALVR
;
A
#
# COMPACT_ATOMS: atom_id res chain seq x y z
N MET A 1 -1.13 -1.45 -14.25
CA MET A 1 -0.80 -0.25 -13.46
C MET A 1 -0.02 -0.75 -12.27
N GLU A 2 1.28 -0.95 -12.44
CA GLU A 2 2.15 -1.30 -11.31
C GLU A 2 2.21 -0.06 -10.42
N ALA A 3 1.56 -0.14 -9.25
CA ALA A 3 1.84 0.78 -8.18
C ALA A 3 3.24 0.46 -7.67
N THR A 4 4.25 1.09 -8.26
CA THR A 4 5.63 1.04 -7.78
C THR A 4 5.71 1.85 -6.49
N PHE A 5 5.19 1.30 -5.39
CA PHE A 5 5.50 1.78 -4.06
C PHE A 5 6.98 1.50 -3.79
N GLY A 6 7.72 2.58 -3.56
CA GLY A 6 9.17 2.59 -3.51
C GLY A 6 9.78 1.61 -2.52
N ARG A 7 10.99 1.14 -2.83
CA ARG A 7 11.87 0.38 -1.94
C ARG A 7 11.92 1.03 -0.55
N ALA A 8 11.17 0.49 0.40
CA ALA A 8 11.45 0.70 1.81
C ALA A 8 12.83 0.08 2.10
N ARG A 9 13.74 0.87 2.67
CA ARG A 9 15.05 0.37 3.14
C ARG A 9 14.79 -0.69 4.21
N GLN A 10 15.42 -1.85 4.08
CA GLN A 10 15.43 -2.89 5.12
C GLN A 10 15.92 -2.30 6.45
N PRO A 11 15.23 -2.53 7.58
CA PRO A 11 15.80 -2.29 8.89
C PRO A 11 16.91 -3.31 9.16
N PRO A 12 17.96 -2.95 9.94
CA PRO A 12 19.10 -3.83 10.18
C PRO A 12 18.68 -5.06 11.00
N ARG A 13 19.26 -6.22 10.65
CA ARG A 13 19.10 -7.48 11.39
C ARG A 13 19.64 -7.29 12.80
N LEU A 14 18.81 -7.52 13.82
CA LEU A 14 19.25 -7.63 15.21
C LEU A 14 20.05 -8.94 15.36
N THR A 15 21.37 -8.84 15.28
CA THR A 15 22.28 -9.91 15.68
C THR A 15 22.24 -10.03 17.20
N ARG A 16 21.87 -11.22 17.69
CA ARG A 16 22.05 -11.60 19.10
C ARG A 16 23.53 -11.92 19.32
N ASP A 17 24.27 -11.01 19.94
CA ASP A 17 25.61 -11.31 20.45
C ASP A 17 25.55 -11.78 21.90
N ARG A 18 26.22 -12.91 22.17
CA ARG A 18 26.60 -13.39 23.49
C ARG A 18 27.92 -12.72 23.94
N PRO A 19 28.19 -12.64 25.25
CA PRO A 19 29.25 -11.80 25.81
C PRO A 19 30.57 -12.55 26.05
N GLU A 20 31.61 -11.77 26.41
CA GLU A 20 32.96 -12.07 26.95
C GLU A 20 34.06 -11.45 26.06
N ARG A 21 35.13 -10.80 26.54
CA ARG A 21 35.74 -10.66 27.86
C ARG A 21 36.68 -9.43 27.86
N ASP A 22 36.89 -8.95 29.08
CA ASP A 22 37.80 -7.94 29.58
C ASP A 22 39.28 -8.09 29.13
N ARG A 23 39.93 -6.96 28.77
CA ARG A 23 41.39 -6.73 28.89
C ARG A 23 41.70 -5.24 29.05
N SER A 24 42.54 -4.99 30.04
CA SER A 24 42.99 -3.74 30.67
C SER A 24 44.26 -3.13 30.04
N GLU A 25 44.54 -1.89 30.47
CA GLU A 25 45.85 -1.18 30.51
C GLU A 25 46.42 -0.72 29.15
N ASP A 26 47.07 0.42 28.94
CA ASP A 26 47.67 1.53 29.70
C ASP A 26 47.92 2.63 28.61
N GLY A 27 48.03 3.94 28.80
CA GLY A 27 48.75 4.73 29.81
C GLY A 27 49.44 5.93 29.09
N SER A 28 49.52 7.06 29.81
CA SER A 28 50.41 8.24 29.57
C SER A 28 50.19 9.13 28.33
N SER A 29 49.68 10.36 28.44
CA SER A 29 50.23 11.62 29.02
C SER A 29 51.27 12.32 28.14
N LEU A 30 51.02 13.61 27.82
CA LEU A 30 51.98 14.73 27.87
C LEU A 30 51.34 16.01 27.30
N GLY A 31 51.08 16.97 28.17
CA GLY A 31 50.65 18.31 27.79
C GLY A 31 51.81 19.20 27.34
N ARG A 32 51.50 20.29 26.63
CA ARG A 32 52.22 21.57 26.77
C ARG A 32 51.52 22.73 26.06
N ARG A 33 51.52 23.85 26.80
CA ARG A 33 51.62 25.26 26.36
C ARG A 33 50.34 25.95 25.87
N ARG A 34 49.69 26.58 26.87
CA ARG A 34 48.89 27.80 26.72
C ARG A 34 49.68 28.89 25.99
N ARG A 35 49.11 29.45 24.93
CA ARG A 35 49.41 30.79 24.41
C ARG A 35 48.08 31.54 24.25
N ARG A 36 47.88 32.61 25.02
CA ARG A 36 46.80 33.58 24.74
C ARG A 36 47.18 34.39 23.50
N PRO A 37 46.21 34.74 22.65
CA PRO A 37 46.16 36.13 22.25
C PRO A 37 44.74 36.71 22.17
N ARG A 38 44.64 37.93 22.72
CA ARG A 38 43.87 39.09 22.24
C ARG A 38 42.34 38.97 22.24
N GLU A 39 41.76 39.55 23.29
CA GLU A 39 40.41 40.10 23.31
C GLU A 39 40.18 40.98 22.08
N ARG A 40 39.36 40.49 21.15
CA ARG A 40 38.60 41.37 20.26
C ARG A 40 37.30 41.69 20.99
N ARG A 41 37.06 42.97 21.23
CA ARG A 41 35.74 43.52 21.56
C ARG A 41 34.79 43.13 20.42
N GLU A 42 33.96 42.12 20.62
CA GLU A 42 32.78 41.89 19.80
C GLU A 42 31.66 42.80 20.31
N LEU A 43 31.19 43.69 19.44
CA LEU A 43 29.97 44.46 19.64
C LEU A 43 28.78 43.48 19.66
N PRO A 44 27.82 43.60 20.60
CA PRO A 44 26.65 42.75 20.61
C PRO A 44 25.65 43.26 19.57
N CYS A 45 25.81 42.85 18.31
CA CYS A 45 24.75 43.02 17.32
C CYS A 45 23.76 41.86 17.46
N GLY A 46 22.74 42.10 18.27
CA GLY A 46 21.52 41.31 18.28
C GLY A 46 20.83 41.39 16.92
N LEU A 47 21.07 40.40 16.08
CA LEU A 47 20.13 39.99 15.05
C LEU A 47 19.86 38.52 15.35
N ALA A 48 18.74 38.25 16.03
CA ALA A 48 18.23 36.89 16.13
C ALA A 48 18.13 36.35 14.71
N ALA A 49 18.90 35.31 14.41
CA ALA A 49 18.89 34.67 13.09
C ALA A 49 17.44 34.27 12.80
N LEU A 50 16.82 34.93 11.83
CA LEU A 50 15.50 34.52 11.35
C LEU A 50 15.62 33.06 10.90
N PRO A 51 14.68 32.18 11.31
CA PRO A 51 14.75 30.78 10.93
C PRO A 51 14.79 30.69 9.41
N ALA A 52 15.69 29.86 8.89
CA ALA A 52 15.81 29.62 7.46
C ALA A 52 14.43 29.24 6.89
N PRO A 53 14.08 29.70 5.67
CA PRO A 53 12.82 29.33 5.06
C PRO A 53 12.71 27.80 5.00
N PRO A 54 11.52 27.24 5.22
CA PRO A 54 11.34 25.79 5.21
C PRO A 54 11.78 25.24 3.84
N ALA A 55 12.47 24.11 3.87
CA ALA A 55 12.88 23.40 2.68
C ALA A 55 11.66 23.15 1.76
N PRO A 56 11.84 23.19 0.42
CA PRO A 56 10.75 22.91 -0.49
C PRO A 56 10.17 21.53 -0.23
N ALA A 57 8.86 21.40 -0.40
CA ALA A 57 8.18 20.13 -0.25
C ALA A 57 8.80 19.04 -1.15
N PRO A 58 8.77 17.76 -0.74
CA PRO A 58 9.19 16.65 -1.61
C PRO A 58 8.44 16.68 -2.96
N ALA A 59 9.11 16.24 -4.03
CA ALA A 59 8.62 16.36 -5.42
C ALA A 59 7.16 15.86 -5.62
N PRO A 60 6.74 14.68 -5.10
CA PRO A 60 5.36 14.22 -5.27
C PRO A 60 4.31 15.18 -4.68
N ARG A 61 4.63 15.85 -3.55
CA ARG A 61 3.73 16.83 -2.94
C ARG A 61 3.64 18.11 -3.79
N ARG A 62 4.72 18.50 -4.45
CA ARG A 62 4.74 19.70 -5.32
C ARG A 62 3.94 19.48 -6.60
N GLU A 63 4.06 18.30 -7.19
CA GLU A 63 3.36 17.94 -8.43
C GLU A 63 1.86 17.77 -8.22
N LEU A 64 1.45 17.25 -7.05
CA LEU A 64 0.04 17.01 -6.74
C LEU A 64 -0.71 18.25 -6.24
N ALA A 65 0.01 19.25 -5.71
CA ALA A 65 -0.60 20.43 -5.09
C ALA A 65 -1.55 21.21 -6.01
N PRO A 66 -1.23 21.48 -7.30
CA PRO A 66 -2.17 22.16 -8.20
C PRO A 66 -3.49 21.40 -8.35
N THR A 67 -3.43 20.08 -8.51
CA THR A 67 -4.64 19.23 -8.65
C THR A 67 -5.46 19.20 -7.36
N ILE A 68 -4.83 19.13 -6.18
CA ILE A 68 -5.55 19.19 -4.90
C ILE A 68 -6.33 20.49 -4.79
N VAL A 69 -5.72 21.62 -5.17
CA VAL A 69 -6.37 22.94 -5.12
C VAL A 69 -7.46 23.08 -6.18
N GLU A 70 -7.22 22.66 -7.43
CA GLU A 70 -8.17 22.78 -8.53
C GLU A 70 -9.46 21.98 -8.30
N PHE A 71 -9.33 20.78 -7.73
CA PHE A 71 -10.46 19.86 -7.51
C PHE A 71 -10.96 19.86 -6.07
N ASP A 72 -10.45 20.76 -5.21
CA ASP A 72 -10.77 20.84 -3.77
C ASP A 72 -10.74 19.48 -3.07
N LEU A 73 -9.68 18.70 -3.34
CA LEU A 73 -9.59 17.32 -2.85
C LEU A 73 -9.42 17.31 -1.33
N PRO A 74 -10.22 16.51 -0.59
CA PRO A 74 -10.12 16.46 0.85
C PRO A 74 -8.75 15.92 1.28
N ARG A 75 -8.24 16.44 2.39
CA ARG A 75 -6.96 16.01 2.97
C ARG A 75 -7.00 14.57 3.51
N GLU A 76 -8.16 14.13 3.99
CA GLU A 76 -8.32 12.90 4.75
C GLU A 76 -7.87 11.63 3.98
N PRO A 77 -8.24 11.42 2.70
CA PRO A 77 -7.78 10.25 1.93
C PRO A 77 -6.25 10.13 1.86
N PHE A 78 -5.54 11.24 1.70
CA PHE A 78 -4.07 11.23 1.68
C PHE A 78 -3.48 10.82 3.04
N LEU A 79 -4.07 11.29 4.14
CA LEU A 79 -3.64 10.91 5.48
C LEU A 79 -3.87 9.42 5.75
N ARG A 80 -4.98 8.86 5.24
CA ARG A 80 -5.24 7.42 5.34
C ARG A 80 -4.20 6.58 4.61
N LEU A 81 -3.79 6.98 3.41
CA LEU A 81 -2.73 6.28 2.66
C LEU A 81 -1.39 6.32 3.40
N ILE A 82 -1.08 7.44 4.06
CA ILE A 82 0.10 7.54 4.93
C ILE A 82 -0.04 6.63 6.16
N GLU A 83 -1.23 6.56 6.75
CA GLU A 83 -1.49 5.68 7.88
C GLU A 83 -1.38 4.20 7.52
N ALA A 84 -1.86 3.78 6.34
CA ALA A 84 -1.66 2.42 5.85
C ALA A 84 -0.17 2.04 5.82
N ASN A 85 0.70 2.94 5.35
CA ASN A 85 2.15 2.73 5.37
C ASN A 85 2.73 2.60 6.79
N ARG A 86 2.12 3.24 7.79
CA ARG A 86 2.52 3.11 9.21
C ARG A 86 1.95 1.86 9.86
N MET A 87 0.75 1.42 9.48
CA MET A 87 0.17 0.15 9.91
C MET A 87 1.06 -1.01 9.44
N ASP A 88 1.48 -0.96 8.19
CA ASP A 88 2.43 -1.86 7.53
C ASP A 88 3.81 -2.00 8.20
N GLN A 89 4.15 -1.11 9.14
CA GLN A 89 5.37 -1.17 9.94
C GLN A 89 5.16 -1.79 11.33
N ARG A 90 3.91 -1.93 11.76
CA ARG A 90 3.52 -2.33 13.12
C ARG A 90 2.69 -3.61 13.17
N ILE A 91 1.95 -3.89 12.09
CA ILE A 91 1.02 -5.02 11.98
C ILE A 91 1.61 -6.00 10.97
N ALA A 92 1.90 -7.22 11.44
CA ALA A 92 2.43 -8.28 10.60
C ALA A 92 1.32 -9.16 10.01
N GLU A 93 0.21 -9.35 10.73
CA GLU A 93 -0.90 -10.20 10.29
C GLU A 93 -2.25 -9.68 10.80
N TYR A 94 -3.33 -10.10 10.12
CA TYR A 94 -4.70 -9.78 10.45
C TYR A 94 -5.44 -11.03 10.91
N GLU A 95 -6.17 -10.91 12.02
CA GLU A 95 -6.87 -12.05 12.62
C GLU A 95 -8.10 -12.43 11.79
N THR A 96 -8.93 -11.44 11.46
CA THR A 96 -10.19 -11.63 10.74
C THR A 96 -10.24 -10.89 9.40
N TRP A 97 -11.17 -11.30 8.54
CA TRP A 97 -11.56 -10.54 7.35
C TRP A 97 -11.98 -9.12 7.69
N ALA A 98 -12.67 -8.92 8.83
CA ALA A 98 -13.07 -7.59 9.26
C ALA A 98 -11.85 -6.69 9.54
N ASP A 99 -10.79 -7.24 10.14
CA ASP A 99 -9.54 -6.51 10.38
C ASP A 99 -8.83 -6.16 9.07
N LEU A 100 -8.73 -7.13 8.15
CA LEU A 100 -8.14 -6.90 6.82
C LEU A 100 -8.93 -5.86 6.01
N LYS A 101 -10.26 -5.94 6.03
CA LYS A 101 -11.13 -4.94 5.41
C LYS A 101 -10.94 -3.58 6.07
N GLY A 102 -10.79 -3.54 7.40
CA GLY A 102 -10.43 -2.34 8.14
C GLY A 102 -9.12 -1.72 7.67
N TYR A 103 -8.12 -2.53 7.32
CA TYR A 103 -6.90 -2.03 6.67
C TYR A 103 -7.15 -1.47 5.27
N CYS A 104 -8.02 -2.08 4.45
CA CYS A 104 -8.37 -1.58 3.11
C CYS A 104 -9.00 -0.17 3.13
N VAL A 105 -9.73 0.18 4.20
CA VAL A 105 -10.23 1.56 4.44
C VAL A 105 -9.09 2.58 4.46
N HIS A 106 -7.87 2.16 4.80
CA HIS A 106 -6.68 3.00 4.78
C HIS A 106 -5.83 2.83 3.53
N SER A 107 -5.66 1.61 3.03
CA SER A 107 -4.68 1.29 1.98
C SER A 107 -5.22 1.40 0.56
N ALA A 108 -6.54 1.27 0.37
CA ALA A 108 -7.14 1.13 -0.96
C ALA A 108 -8.30 2.09 -1.21
N ASP A 109 -9.30 2.10 -0.33
CA ASP A 109 -10.53 2.90 -0.47
C ASP A 109 -10.26 4.40 -0.71
N PRO A 110 -9.25 5.03 -0.06
CA PRO A 110 -8.92 6.44 -0.31
C PRO A 110 -8.61 6.76 -1.77
N CYS A 111 -8.02 5.83 -2.52
CA CYS A 111 -7.71 6.03 -3.94
C CYS A 111 -8.99 6.22 -4.78
N GLY A 112 -10.00 5.39 -4.54
CA GLY A 112 -11.30 5.50 -5.22
C GLY A 112 -12.02 6.80 -4.87
N ARG A 113 -11.99 7.19 -3.59
CA ARG A 113 -12.57 8.46 -3.12
C ARG A 113 -11.90 9.67 -3.74
N LEU A 114 -10.57 9.65 -3.93
CA LEU A 114 -9.85 10.70 -4.66
C LEU A 114 -10.28 10.78 -6.13
N VAL A 115 -10.46 9.63 -6.80
CA VAL A 115 -10.99 9.60 -8.18
C VAL A 115 -12.41 10.17 -8.24
N LEU A 116 -13.29 9.81 -7.29
CA LEU A 116 -14.61 10.41 -7.21
C LEU A 116 -14.55 11.92 -6.94
N GLY A 117 -13.58 12.40 -6.16
CA GLY A 117 -13.31 13.83 -5.95
C GLY A 117 -12.96 14.55 -7.25
N LEU A 118 -12.07 13.96 -8.07
CA LEU A 118 -11.74 14.48 -9.41
C LEU A 118 -12.97 14.56 -10.32
N LEU A 119 -13.92 13.63 -10.16
CA LEU A 119 -15.18 13.60 -10.89
C LEU A 119 -16.27 14.50 -10.29
N ARG A 120 -16.00 15.16 -9.15
CA ARG A 120 -16.98 15.93 -8.35
C ARG A 120 -18.21 15.09 -7.97
N ARG A 121 -17.94 13.86 -7.54
CA ARG A 121 -18.92 12.84 -7.14
C ARG A 121 -18.64 12.22 -5.77
N ALA A 122 -17.70 12.77 -5.00
CA ALA A 122 -17.35 12.25 -3.68
C ALA A 122 -18.46 12.41 -2.63
N ASP A 123 -19.43 13.30 -2.86
CA ASP A 123 -20.55 13.53 -1.93
C ASP A 123 -21.71 12.55 -2.11
N ASP A 124 -21.66 11.66 -3.11
CA ASP A 124 -22.66 10.61 -3.33
C ASP A 124 -22.30 9.35 -2.53
N PRO A 125 -23.02 9.02 -1.43
CA PRO A 125 -22.66 7.89 -0.58
C PRO A 125 -22.77 6.53 -1.28
N ALA A 126 -23.65 6.41 -2.28
CA ALA A 126 -23.82 5.18 -3.02
C ALA A 126 -22.64 4.94 -3.97
N LEU A 127 -22.14 6.01 -4.62
CA LEU A 127 -20.93 5.95 -5.43
C LEU A 127 -19.68 5.69 -4.57
N VAL A 128 -19.57 6.33 -3.40
CA VAL A 128 -18.46 6.08 -2.46
C VAL A 128 -18.44 4.61 -2.03
N THR A 129 -19.57 4.06 -1.58
CA THR A 129 -19.67 2.66 -1.17
C THR A 129 -19.30 1.71 -2.31
N ALA A 130 -19.79 1.99 -3.53
CA ALA A 130 -19.47 1.18 -4.70
C ALA A 130 -18.00 1.29 -5.10
N SER A 131 -17.37 2.46 -4.91
CA SER A 131 -15.94 2.67 -5.14
C SER A 131 -15.09 1.93 -4.11
N ASP A 132 -15.45 2.00 -2.84
CA ASP A 132 -14.77 1.30 -1.75
C ASP A 132 -14.82 -0.23 -1.98
N ASP A 133 -15.97 -0.77 -2.39
CA ASP A 133 -16.09 -2.19 -2.79
C ASP A 133 -15.07 -2.55 -3.90
N VAL A 134 -14.98 -1.74 -4.97
CA VAL A 134 -14.03 -2.00 -6.08
C VAL A 134 -12.58 -1.87 -5.61
N CYS A 135 -12.25 -0.85 -4.82
CA CYS A 135 -10.91 -0.61 -4.31
C CYS A 135 -10.46 -1.73 -3.37
N THR A 136 -11.29 -2.12 -2.40
CA THR A 136 -11.05 -3.27 -1.52
C THR A 136 -10.91 -4.56 -2.34
N GLY A 137 -11.77 -4.80 -3.33
CA GLY A 137 -11.68 -5.97 -4.21
C GLY A 137 -10.37 -6.02 -5.00
N LEU A 138 -9.92 -4.90 -5.55
CA LEU A 138 -8.63 -4.81 -6.26
C LEU A 138 -7.44 -5.03 -5.32
N GLN A 139 -7.55 -4.55 -4.09
CA GLN A 139 -6.50 -4.73 -3.09
C GLN A 139 -6.39 -6.19 -2.64
N LEU A 140 -7.53 -6.88 -2.49
CA LEU A 140 -7.53 -8.32 -2.28
C LEU A 140 -6.81 -9.06 -3.41
N VAL A 141 -7.10 -8.73 -4.67
CA VAL A 141 -6.40 -9.34 -5.83
C VAL A 141 -4.88 -9.18 -5.71
N ASN A 142 -4.40 -8.01 -5.27
CA ASN A 142 -2.97 -7.79 -5.06
C ASN A 142 -2.42 -8.74 -3.98
N PHE A 143 -3.05 -8.80 -2.80
CA PHE A 143 -2.61 -9.70 -1.72
C PHE A 143 -2.57 -11.16 -2.15
N LEU A 144 -3.55 -11.60 -2.94
CA LEU A 144 -3.61 -12.98 -3.44
C LEU A 144 -2.50 -13.27 -4.46
N GLN A 145 -2.12 -12.31 -5.29
CA GLN A 145 -1.02 -12.48 -6.25
C GLN A 145 0.36 -12.40 -5.58
N ASP A 146 0.48 -11.65 -4.49
CA ASP A 146 1.76 -11.25 -3.90
C ASP A 146 2.11 -11.97 -2.59
N VAL A 147 1.42 -13.07 -2.23
CA VAL A 147 1.68 -13.84 -0.99
C VAL A 147 3.18 -14.07 -0.72
N PRO A 148 4.02 -14.56 -1.65
CA PRO A 148 5.45 -14.76 -1.38
C PRO A 148 6.20 -13.46 -1.10
N ARG A 149 5.87 -12.39 -1.85
CA ARG A 149 6.49 -11.09 -1.71
C ARG A 149 6.12 -10.43 -0.38
N ASP A 150 4.87 -10.57 0.04
CA ASP A 150 4.41 -10.02 1.31
C ASP A 150 5.09 -10.72 2.50
N LEU A 151 5.30 -12.04 2.40
CA LEU A 151 6.06 -12.81 3.38
C LEU A 151 7.53 -12.35 3.47
N ASP A 152 8.18 -12.04 2.35
CA ASP A 152 9.54 -11.48 2.34
C ASP A 152 9.62 -10.12 3.05
N LEU A 153 8.50 -9.39 3.11
CA LEU A 153 8.35 -8.14 3.86
C LEU A 153 7.91 -8.35 5.31
N GLY A 154 7.72 -9.60 5.74
CA GLY A 154 7.26 -9.95 7.09
C GLY A 154 5.77 -9.70 7.31
N ARG A 155 4.95 -9.80 6.24
CA ARG A 155 3.52 -9.48 6.27
C ARG A 155 2.67 -10.64 5.76
N ILE A 156 1.51 -10.82 6.38
CA ILE A 156 0.50 -11.82 6.01
C ILE A 156 -0.86 -11.14 5.95
N TYR A 157 -1.34 -10.88 4.73
CA TYR A 157 -2.67 -10.30 4.51
C TYR A 157 -3.78 -11.35 4.44
N LEU A 158 -3.47 -12.63 4.25
CA LEU A 158 -4.48 -13.70 4.34
C LEU A 158 -4.96 -13.84 5.79
N PRO A 159 -6.26 -13.61 6.08
CA PRO A 159 -6.76 -13.62 7.46
C PRO A 159 -6.44 -14.93 8.19
N ALA A 160 -6.02 -14.83 9.45
CA ALA A 160 -5.70 -16.01 10.26
C ALA A 160 -6.91 -16.94 10.44
N GLU A 161 -8.12 -16.39 10.58
CA GLU A 161 -9.36 -17.17 10.65
C GLU A 161 -9.59 -18.04 9.42
N ASP A 162 -9.34 -17.49 8.23
CA ASP A 162 -9.52 -18.19 6.97
C ASP A 162 -8.40 -19.21 6.76
N ARG A 163 -7.14 -18.87 7.12
CA ARG A 163 -6.05 -19.84 7.15
C ARG A 163 -6.37 -21.06 8.03
N ARG A 164 -6.89 -20.84 9.25
CA ARG A 164 -7.31 -21.92 10.15
C ARG A 164 -8.47 -22.73 9.55
N ARG A 165 -9.47 -22.07 8.97
CA ARG A 165 -10.62 -22.72 8.32
C ARG A 165 -10.19 -23.70 7.22
N PHE A 166 -9.17 -23.37 6.45
CA PHE A 166 -8.68 -24.22 5.35
C PHE A 166 -7.51 -25.13 5.74
N GLY A 167 -7.02 -25.08 6.98
CA GLY A 167 -5.93 -25.91 7.47
C GLY A 167 -4.54 -25.47 6.99
N VAL A 168 -4.35 -24.17 6.72
CA VAL A 168 -3.09 -23.59 6.25
C VAL A 168 -2.26 -23.11 7.45
N ALA A 169 -1.36 -23.95 7.93
CA ALA A 169 -0.45 -23.60 9.02
C ALA A 169 0.74 -22.74 8.57
N GLU A 170 1.28 -23.03 7.37
CA GLU A 170 2.45 -22.36 6.82
C GLU A 170 2.20 -21.90 5.38
N LEU A 171 2.67 -20.69 5.06
CA LEU A 171 2.61 -20.10 3.71
C LEU A 171 3.96 -20.23 3.01
N SER A 172 4.44 -21.45 2.80
CA SER A 172 5.79 -21.71 2.24
C SER A 172 5.79 -22.26 0.81
N ARG A 173 4.65 -22.79 0.36
CA ARG A 173 4.50 -23.41 -0.97
C ARG A 173 3.05 -23.46 -1.41
N ALA A 174 2.83 -23.57 -2.71
CA ALA A 174 1.53 -23.94 -3.25
C ALA A 174 1.21 -25.39 -2.83
N ASN A 175 0.14 -25.57 -2.06
CA ASN A 175 -0.39 -26.86 -1.67
C ASN A 175 -1.92 -26.81 -1.72
N GLU A 176 -2.55 -27.97 -1.70
CA GLU A 176 -4.00 -28.11 -1.86
C GLU A 176 -4.82 -27.28 -0.83
N PRO A 177 -4.51 -27.28 0.49
CA PRO A 177 -5.13 -26.36 1.45
C PRO A 177 -5.02 -24.87 1.06
N LEU A 178 -3.84 -24.41 0.65
CA LEU A 178 -3.63 -23.01 0.28
C LEU A 178 -4.37 -22.66 -1.02
N ARG A 179 -4.42 -23.56 -2.00
CA ARG A 179 -5.19 -23.33 -3.24
C ARG A 179 -6.67 -23.10 -2.95
N ARG A 180 -7.26 -23.92 -2.05
CA ARG A 180 -8.65 -23.73 -1.63
C ARG A 180 -8.86 -22.42 -0.87
N LEU A 181 -7.91 -22.02 -0.01
CA LEU A 181 -7.95 -20.72 0.66
C LEU A 181 -7.90 -19.57 -0.37
N LEU A 182 -6.97 -19.61 -1.32
CA LEU A 182 -6.83 -18.57 -2.34
C LEU A 182 -8.06 -18.51 -3.26
N ALA A 183 -8.67 -19.66 -3.58
CA ALA A 183 -9.94 -19.70 -4.31
C ALA A 183 -11.07 -19.04 -3.53
N PHE A 184 -11.21 -19.35 -2.23
CA PHE A 184 -12.21 -18.74 -1.36
C PHE A 184 -12.04 -17.21 -1.24
N GLU A 185 -10.81 -16.74 -1.06
CA GLU A 185 -10.53 -15.29 -1.05
C GLU A 185 -10.74 -14.64 -2.43
N SER A 186 -10.50 -15.38 -3.51
CA SER A 186 -10.76 -14.92 -4.87
C SER A 186 -12.26 -14.71 -5.10
N GLU A 187 -13.12 -15.59 -4.60
CA GLU A 187 -14.59 -15.41 -4.66
C GLU A 187 -15.05 -14.17 -3.88
N ARG A 188 -14.44 -13.91 -2.72
CA ARG A 188 -14.67 -12.69 -1.92
C ARG A 188 -14.30 -11.44 -2.73
N ALA A 189 -13.12 -11.43 -3.34
CA ALA A 189 -12.67 -10.33 -4.20
C ALA A 189 -13.60 -10.15 -5.42
N ALA A 190 -13.97 -11.24 -6.09
CA ALA A 190 -14.84 -11.22 -7.26
C ALA A 190 -16.21 -10.59 -6.93
N SER A 191 -16.80 -10.98 -5.79
CA SER A 191 -18.10 -10.47 -5.34
C SER A 191 -18.09 -8.95 -5.16
N LEU A 192 -17.02 -8.41 -4.57
CA LEU A 192 -16.84 -6.96 -4.38
C LEU A 192 -16.64 -6.23 -5.73
N LEU A 193 -15.75 -6.74 -6.58
CA LEU A 193 -15.45 -6.15 -7.89
C LEU A 193 -16.69 -6.11 -8.79
N GLU A 194 -17.45 -7.20 -8.82
CA GLU A 194 -18.67 -7.30 -9.60
C GLU A 194 -19.78 -6.39 -9.08
N GLY A 195 -20.06 -6.46 -7.79
CA GLY A 195 -21.11 -5.66 -7.15
C GLY A 195 -20.81 -4.17 -7.24
N GLY A 196 -19.65 -3.76 -6.73
CA GLY A 196 -19.19 -2.37 -6.73
C GLY A 196 -19.05 -1.82 -8.14
N GLY A 197 -18.43 -2.57 -9.05
CA GLY A 197 -18.19 -2.09 -10.40
C GLY A 197 -19.48 -1.95 -11.23
N ARG A 198 -20.49 -2.81 -11.06
CA ARG A 198 -21.81 -2.63 -11.69
C ARG A 198 -22.49 -1.36 -11.21
N ARG A 199 -22.47 -1.11 -9.89
CA ARG A 199 -23.06 0.10 -9.29
C ARG A 199 -22.34 1.37 -9.73
N LEU A 200 -21.00 1.38 -9.73
CA LEU A 200 -20.20 2.51 -10.25
C LEU A 200 -20.48 2.78 -11.73
N ARG A 201 -20.53 1.73 -12.55
CA ARG A 201 -20.83 1.86 -13.97
C ARG A 201 -22.18 2.52 -14.21
N ALA A 202 -23.20 2.05 -13.49
CA ALA A 202 -24.57 2.57 -13.60
C ALA A 202 -24.65 4.01 -13.09
N GLY A 203 -24.07 4.30 -11.91
CA GLY A 203 -24.16 5.61 -11.28
C GLY A 203 -23.35 6.71 -11.97
N LEU A 204 -22.18 6.39 -12.53
CA LEU A 204 -21.37 7.36 -13.28
C LEU A 204 -21.81 7.53 -14.73
N GLY A 205 -22.31 6.44 -15.34
CA GLY A 205 -22.81 6.44 -16.72
C GLY A 205 -21.79 6.81 -17.79
N GLY A 206 -22.23 6.76 -19.05
CA GLY A 206 -21.46 7.25 -20.20
C GLY A 206 -20.06 6.62 -20.35
N ARG A 207 -19.10 7.43 -20.81
CA ARG A 207 -17.70 6.99 -21.01
C ARG A 207 -16.97 6.76 -19.68
N ILE A 208 -17.25 7.57 -18.67
CA ILE A 208 -16.59 7.50 -17.35
C ILE A 208 -16.98 6.21 -16.63
N GLY A 209 -18.27 5.87 -16.58
CA GLY A 209 -18.74 4.62 -15.98
C GLY A 209 -18.13 3.38 -16.65
N ARG A 210 -17.94 3.40 -17.98
CA ARG A 210 -17.22 2.32 -18.70
C ARG A 210 -15.73 2.27 -18.36
N ALA A 211 -15.07 3.42 -18.26
CA ALA A 211 -13.66 3.48 -17.88
C ALA A 211 -13.44 2.96 -16.45
N VAL A 212 -14.30 3.32 -15.50
CA VAL A 212 -14.22 2.81 -14.13
C VAL A 212 -14.53 1.31 -14.07
N TRP A 213 -15.52 0.83 -14.83
CA TRP A 213 -15.84 -0.59 -14.94
C TRP A 213 -14.65 -1.43 -15.43
N LEU A 214 -13.78 -0.85 -16.27
CA LEU A 214 -12.58 -1.53 -16.75
C LEU A 214 -11.64 -1.93 -15.61
N PHE A 215 -11.54 -1.14 -14.54
CA PHE A 215 -10.73 -1.51 -13.37
C PHE A 215 -11.26 -2.75 -12.69
N ALA A 216 -12.58 -2.80 -12.42
CA ALA A 216 -13.22 -3.98 -11.85
C ALA A 216 -13.02 -5.23 -12.73
N ARG A 217 -13.21 -5.08 -14.05
CA ARG A 217 -12.98 -6.16 -15.03
C ARG A 217 -11.51 -6.59 -15.12
N GLY A 218 -10.57 -5.67 -14.95
CA GLY A 218 -9.15 -5.97 -14.85
C GLY A 218 -8.81 -6.81 -13.61
N GLY A 219 -9.42 -6.50 -12.47
CA GLY A 219 -9.35 -7.32 -11.25
C GLY A 219 -9.91 -8.73 -11.45
N LEU A 220 -11.09 -8.84 -12.07
CA LEU A 220 -11.68 -10.16 -12.39
C LEU A 220 -10.80 -10.97 -13.35
N ALA A 221 -10.20 -10.33 -14.36
CA ALA A 221 -9.24 -10.97 -15.25
C ALA A 221 -7.96 -11.44 -14.53
N ALA A 222 -7.56 -10.75 -13.47
CA ALA A 222 -6.44 -11.15 -12.62
C ALA A 222 -6.80 -12.35 -11.72
N LEU A 223 -8.04 -12.46 -11.24
CA LEU A 223 -8.55 -13.65 -10.57
C LEU A 223 -8.60 -14.87 -11.50
N GLU A 224 -9.08 -14.70 -12.74
CA GLU A 224 -9.01 -15.76 -13.76
C GLU A 224 -7.56 -16.21 -14.04
N ALA A 225 -6.58 -15.32 -13.86
CA ALA A 225 -5.17 -15.66 -14.03
C ALA A 225 -4.61 -16.45 -12.83
N LEU A 226 -5.09 -16.18 -11.60
CA LEU A 226 -4.80 -16.98 -10.41
C LEU A 226 -5.36 -18.40 -10.58
N GLU A 227 -6.62 -18.52 -10.98
CA GLU A 227 -7.28 -19.79 -11.24
C GLU A 227 -6.58 -20.59 -12.35
N ALA A 228 -6.25 -19.94 -13.48
CA ALA A 228 -5.52 -20.58 -14.58
C ALA A 228 -4.08 -21.01 -14.21
N ALA A 229 -3.54 -20.49 -13.12
CA ALA A 229 -2.26 -20.91 -12.57
C ALA A 229 -2.43 -21.98 -11.47
N ASP A 230 -3.64 -22.53 -11.29
CA ASP A 230 -3.97 -23.46 -10.20
C ASP A 230 -3.58 -22.90 -8.83
N TYR A 231 -3.73 -21.57 -8.68
CA TYR A 231 -3.32 -20.78 -7.52
C TYR A 231 -1.85 -20.99 -7.09
N ASP A 232 -0.97 -21.40 -8.01
CA ASP A 232 0.46 -21.45 -7.75
C ASP A 232 1.07 -20.05 -7.87
N VAL A 233 1.11 -19.36 -6.73
CA VAL A 233 1.66 -18.02 -6.57
C VAL A 233 3.16 -18.02 -6.25
N PHE A 234 3.74 -19.18 -5.90
CA PHE A 234 5.15 -19.29 -5.48
C PHE A 234 6.09 -19.54 -6.66
N THR A 235 5.65 -20.29 -7.67
CA THR A 235 6.47 -20.52 -8.88
C THR A 235 6.57 -19.26 -9.73
N ARG A 236 5.46 -18.52 -9.86
CA ARG A 236 5.39 -17.24 -10.56
C ARG A 236 4.23 -16.42 -10.03
N ARG A 237 4.37 -15.10 -10.00
CA ARG A 237 3.24 -14.18 -9.75
C ARG A 237 2.22 -14.30 -10.89
N PRO A 238 1.00 -14.82 -10.64
CA PRO A 238 -0.01 -14.93 -11.70
C PRO A 238 -0.46 -13.54 -12.12
N SER A 239 -0.60 -13.30 -13.42
CA SER A 239 -1.02 -12.01 -13.94
C SER A 239 -1.81 -12.18 -15.25
N PRO A 240 -2.80 -11.31 -15.51
CA PRO A 240 -3.59 -11.41 -16.73
C PRO A 240 -2.74 -11.08 -17.95
N SER A 241 -2.85 -11.89 -19.00
CA SER A 241 -2.19 -11.60 -20.28
C SER A 241 -2.79 -10.37 -20.93
N ARG A 242 -2.04 -9.72 -21.82
CA ARG A 242 -2.55 -8.59 -22.65
C ARG A 242 -3.84 -8.96 -23.38
N ALA A 243 -3.93 -10.18 -23.89
CA ALA A 243 -5.14 -10.69 -24.55
C ALA A 243 -6.33 -10.81 -23.58
N ARG A 244 -6.11 -11.26 -22.33
CA ARG A 244 -7.18 -11.34 -21.33
C ARG A 244 -7.65 -9.95 -20.91
N LEU A 245 -6.73 -9.01 -20.69
CA LEU A 245 -7.06 -7.61 -20.43
C LEU A 245 -7.81 -6.97 -21.60
N ALA A 246 -7.40 -7.24 -22.85
CA ALA A 246 -8.10 -6.77 -24.04
C ALA A 246 -9.53 -7.33 -24.13
N ARG A 247 -9.73 -8.63 -23.86
CA ARG A 247 -11.07 -9.22 -23.79
C ARG A 247 -11.93 -8.59 -22.69
N ALA A 248 -11.35 -8.36 -21.52
CA ALA A 248 -12.01 -7.67 -20.41
C ALA A 248 -12.43 -6.23 -20.80
N ALA A 249 -11.56 -5.52 -21.54
CA ALA A 249 -11.84 -4.20 -22.07
C ALA A 249 -12.95 -4.19 -23.12
N VAL A 250 -12.92 -5.11 -24.09
CA VAL A 250 -13.98 -5.24 -25.09
C VAL A 250 -15.33 -5.52 -24.42
N ALA A 251 -15.38 -6.45 -23.47
CA ALA A 251 -16.61 -6.77 -22.73
C ALA A 251 -17.15 -5.57 -21.92
N ALA A 252 -16.28 -4.69 -21.41
CA ALA A 252 -16.66 -3.48 -20.69
C ALA A 252 -17.19 -2.36 -21.59
N LEU A 253 -16.79 -2.36 -22.86
CA LEU A 253 -17.14 -1.33 -23.84
C LEU A 253 -18.38 -1.67 -24.67
N VAL A 254 -18.66 -2.95 -24.89
CA VAL A 254 -19.76 -3.44 -25.74
C VAL A 254 -21.06 -3.67 -24.97
N ARG A 255 -20.98 -3.95 -23.66
CA ARG A 255 -22.16 -4.07 -22.76
C ARG A 255 -22.44 -2.77 -22.06
#